data_AF-A0A956HUD9-F1
#
_entry.id   AF-A0A956HUD9-F1
#
_cell.length_a   1.000
_cell.length_b   1.000
_cell.length_c   1.000
_cell.angle_alpha   90.00
_cell.angle_beta   90.00
_cell.angle_gamma   90.00
#
_symmetry.space_group_name_H-M   'P 1'
#
loop_
_entity.id
_entity.type
_entity.pdbx_description
1 polymer ?
#
loop_
_entity_poly.entity_id
_entity_poly.type
_entity_poly.pdbx_seq_one_letter_code
_entity_poly.pdbx_strand_id
1 'polypeptide(L)' 'MKRELYDADHDIYRRTVREFLEREVVPKQEAWREEGSVDRQTWQAAGEAGLLCPWVEERYDGPGGDFLH' A
#
# COMPACT_ATOMS: atom_id res chain seq x y z
N MET A 1 24.83 -1.64 -0.11
CA MET A 1 24.78 -3.12 -0.09
C MET A 1 23.39 -3.54 -0.53
N LYS A 2 23.26 -4.46 -1.50
CA LYS A 2 21.95 -4.96 -1.93
C LYS A 2 21.41 -5.90 -0.84
N ARG A 3 20.12 -5.78 -0.50
CA ARG A 3 19.45 -6.70 0.42
C ARG A 3 18.97 -7.90 -0.40
N GLU A 4 19.48 -9.09 -0.10
CA GLU A 4 19.12 -10.34 -0.81
C GLU A 4 17.80 -10.96 -0.31
N LEU A 5 17.12 -10.31 0.65
CA LEU A 5 15.85 -10.78 1.20
C LEU A 5 14.67 -10.55 0.25
N TYR A 6 14.77 -9.59 -0.66
CA TYR A 6 13.68 -9.20 -1.56
C TYR A 6 13.92 -9.75 -2.97
N ASP A 7 12.83 -10.16 -3.62
CA ASP A 7 12.80 -10.55 -5.02
C ASP A 7 12.10 -9.49 -5.89
N ALA A 8 11.86 -9.84 -7.16
CA ALA A 8 11.25 -8.95 -8.14
C ALA A 8 9.81 -8.54 -7.76
N ASP A 9 9.04 -9.43 -7.16
CA ASP A 9 7.64 -9.16 -6.80
C ASP A 9 7.57 -8.17 -5.64
N HIS A 10 8.44 -8.32 -4.64
CA HIS A 10 8.62 -7.34 -3.57
C HIS A 10 9.05 -5.97 -4.09
N ASP A 11 9.95 -5.94 -5.08
CA ASP A 11 10.41 -4.69 -5.68
C ASP A 11 9.28 -3.98 -6.46
N ILE A 12 8.44 -4.75 -7.16
CA ILE A 12 7.25 -4.23 -7.85
C ILE A 12 6.27 -3.66 -6.83
N TYR A 13 5.92 -4.44 -5.80
CA TYR A 13 4.99 -4.01 -4.76
C TYR A 13 5.49 -2.74 -4.06
N ARG A 14 6.78 -2.67 -3.70
CA ARG A 14 7.40 -1.49 -3.10
C ARG A 14 7.28 -0.25 -3.99
N ARG A 15 7.42 -0.41 -5.31
CA ARG A 15 7.22 0.69 -6.27
C ARG A 15 5.76 1.13 -6.30
N THR A 16 4.81 0.20 -6.38
CA THR A 16 3.37 0.51 -6.36
C THR A 16 2.98 1.28 -5.10
N VAL A 17 3.43 0.83 -3.92
CA VAL A 17 3.21 1.54 -2.65
C VAL A 17 3.78 2.96 -2.71
N ARG A 18 5.01 3.13 -3.19
CA ARG A 18 5.64 4.46 -3.29
C ARG A 18 4.82 5.41 -4.17
N GLU A 19 4.44 4.96 -5.37
CA GLU A 19 3.67 5.77 -6.31
C GLU A 19 2.30 6.15 -5.74
N PHE A 20 1.64 5.21 -5.04
CA PHE A 20 0.40 5.50 -4.32
C PHE A 20 0.59 6.55 -3.22
N LEU A 21 1.62 6.41 -2.38
CA LEU A 21 1.88 7.37 -1.30
C LEU A 21 2.18 8.77 -1.85
N GLU A 22 3.00 8.87 -2.91
CA GLU A 22 3.35 10.14 -3.53
C GLU A 22 2.13 10.85 -4.13
N ARG A 23 1.20 10.10 -4.72
CA ARG A 23 0.00 10.65 -5.36
C ARG A 23 -1.14 10.92 -4.38
N GLU A 24 -1.44 9.96 -3.50
CA GLU A 24 -2.67 9.96 -2.72
C GLU A 24 -2.49 10.38 -1.27
N VAL A 25 -1.28 10.23 -0.71
CA VAL A 25 -1.02 10.45 0.72
C VAL A 25 -0.32 11.77 0.96
N VAL A 26 0.88 11.96 0.38
CA VAL A 26 1.73 13.12 0.63
C VAL A 26 0.99 14.46 0.48
N PRO A 27 0.18 14.70 -0.57
CA PRO A 27 -0.53 15.97 -0.73
C PRO A 27 -1.63 16.25 0.32
N LYS A 28 -2.16 15.21 0.97
CA LYS A 28 -3.33 15.31 1.87
C LYS A 28 -2.96 15.32 3.36
N GLN A 29 -1.70 15.04 3.69
CA GLN A 29 -1.28 14.85 5.09
C GLN A 29 -1.53 16.06 6.01
N GLU A 30 -1.43 17.29 5.49
CA GLU A 30 -1.67 18.48 6.30
C GLU A 30 -3.12 18.61 6.72
N ALA A 31 -4.05 18.45 5.77
CA ALA A 31 -5.49 18.44 6.05
C ALA A 31 -5.87 17.33 7.05
N TRP A 32 -5.34 16.12 6.89
CA TRP A 32 -5.61 15.02 7.83
C TRP A 32 -5.08 15.27 9.24
N ARG A 33 -3.98 16.02 9.38
CA ARG A 33 -3.48 16.41 10.72
C ARG A 33 -4.44 17.37 11.41
N GLU A 34 -5.02 18.30 10.67
CA GLU A 34 -6.02 19.24 11.19
C GLU A 34 -7.33 18.54 11.53
N GLU A 35 -7.80 17.63 10.67
CA GLU A 35 -9.06 16.89 10.84
C GLU A 35 -8.93 15.69 11.79
N GLY A 36 -7.69 15.27 12.10
CA GLY A 36 -7.39 14.17 13.01
C GLY A 36 -7.64 12.78 12.43
N SER A 37 -7.86 12.66 11.12
CA SER A 37 -8.10 11.36 10.47
C SER A 37 -7.69 11.35 9.00
N VAL A 38 -7.35 10.15 8.49
CA VAL A 38 -7.20 9.89 7.07
C VAL A 38 -8.58 9.74 6.45
N ASP A 39 -8.81 10.39 5.31
CA ASP A 39 -10.11 10.35 4.65
C ASP A 39 -10.47 8.95 4.13
N ARG A 40 -11.78 8.66 4.08
CA ARG A 40 -12.30 7.36 3.65
C ARG A 40 -11.99 7.04 2.19
N GLN A 41 -11.92 8.05 1.33
CA GLN A 41 -11.67 7.86 -0.10
C GLN A 41 -10.24 7.34 -0.32
N THR A 42 -9.27 7.82 0.44
CA THR A 42 -7.89 7.33 0.37
C THR A 42 -7.78 5.87 0.83
N TRP A 43 -8.54 5.46 1.84
CA TRP A 43 -8.64 4.04 2.20
C TRP A 43 -9.26 3.18 1.10
N GLN A 44 -10.32 3.67 0.44
CA GLN A 44 -10.94 2.96 -0.70
C GLN A 44 -9.97 2.84 -1.87
N ALA A 45 -9.26 3.91 -2.20
CA ALA A 45 -8.24 3.90 -3.25
C ALA A 45 -7.08 2.93 -2.94
N ALA A 46 -6.66 2.82 -1.68
CA ALA A 46 -5.65 1.84 -1.28
C ALA A 46 -6.16 0.40 -1.45
N GLY A 47 -7.43 0.15 -1.14
CA GLY A 47 -8.07 -1.16 -1.35
C GLY A 47 -8.17 -1.53 -2.83
N GLU A 48 -8.62 -0.60 -3.68
CA GLU A 48 -8.69 -0.79 -5.14
C GLU A 48 -7.30 -1.02 -5.77
N ALA A 49 -6.26 -0.42 -5.19
CA ALA A 49 -4.87 -0.63 -5.60
C ALA A 49 -4.25 -1.94 -5.05
N GLY A 50 -5.00 -2.75 -4.29
CA GLY A 50 -4.51 -4.01 -3.72
C GLY A 50 -3.48 -3.83 -2.60
N LEU A 51 -3.42 -2.65 -1.96
CA LEU A 51 -2.42 -2.33 -0.94
C LEU A 51 -2.88 -2.67 0.49
N LEU A 52 -4.13 -3.09 0.66
CA LEU A 52 -4.69 -3.48 1.94
C LEU A 52 -4.72 -5.00 2.07
N CYS A 53 -4.33 -5.49 3.24
CA CYS A 53 -4.31 -6.92 3.55
C CYS A 53 -3.55 -7.78 2.51
N PRO A 54 -2.31 -7.42 2.12
CA PRO A 54 -1.59 -8.07 1.03
C PRO A 54 -1.38 -9.58 1.24
N TRP A 55 -1.37 -10.04 2.49
CA TRP A 55 -1.18 -11.45 2.87
C TRP A 55 -2.46 -12.32 2.81
N VAL A 56 -3.63 -11.74 2.56
CA VAL A 56 -4.89 -12.50 2.56
C VAL A 56 -4.91 -13.45 1.37
N GLU A 57 -5.32 -14.70 1.60
CA GLU A 57 -5.38 -15.74 0.58
C GLU A 57 -6.39 -15.43 -0.54
N GLU A 58 -6.12 -15.91 -1.75
CA GLU A 58 -6.98 -15.74 -2.94
C GLU A 58 -8.41 -16.26 -2.73
N ARG A 59 -8.63 -17.27 -1.88
CA ARG A 59 -9.98 -17.78 -1.56
C ARG A 59 -10.89 -16.75 -0.89
N TYR A 60 -10.32 -15.65 -0.41
CA TYR A 60 -11.01 -14.49 0.16
C TYR A 60 -10.85 -13.24 -0.72
N ASP A 61 -10.53 -13.43 -1.99
CA ASP A 61 -10.21 -12.37 -2.96
C ASP A 61 -9.02 -11.50 -2.54
N GLY A 62 -8.09 -12.07 -1.75
CA GLY A 62 -6.86 -11.40 -1.34
C GLY A 62 -5.65 -11.68 -2.26
N PRO A 63 -4.55 -10.91 -2.14
CA PRO A 63 -3.42 -11.00 -3.07
C PRO A 63 -2.46 -12.17 -2.84
N GLY A 64 -2.55 -12.88 -1.71
CA GLY A 64 -1.71 -14.05 -1.41
C GLY A 64 -0.22 -13.75 -1.15
N GLY A 65 0.12 -12.50 -0.83
CA GLY A 65 1.48 -12.07 -0.53
C GLY A 65 2.05 -12.68 0.75
N ASP A 66 3.37 -12.55 0.93
CA ASP A 66 4.07 -13.00 2.14
C ASP A 66 4.29 -11.83 3.13
N PHE A 67 5.16 -12.02 4.12
CA PHE A 67 5.46 -10.98 5.12
C PHE A 67 6.28 -9.79 4.58
N LEU A 68 6.89 -9.94 3.41
CA LEU A 68 7.73 -8.91 2.80
C LEU A 68 6.95 -8.02 1.82
N HIS A 69 5.68 -8.34 1.57
CA HIS A 69 4.65 -7.49 0.96
C HIS A 69 3.97 -6.63 2.04
#